data_AF-A0A0G0QC36-F1
#
_entry.id   AF-A0A0G0QC36-F1
#
_cell.length_a   1.000
_cell.length_b   1.000
_cell.length_c   1.000
_cell.angle_alpha   90.00
_cell.angle_beta   90.00
_cell.angle_gamma   90.00
#
_symmetry.space_group_name_H-M   'P 1'
#
loop_
_entity.id
_entity.type
_entity.pdbx_description
1 polymer ?
#
loop_
_entity_poly.entity_id
_entity_poly.type
_entity_poly.pdbx_seq_one_letter_code
_entity_poly.pdbx_strand_id
1 'polypeptide(L)'
;MPQVNCKICKKEFYVKPYHQTLGYGKFCSRKCHFQSQRKGKYVLCAICGKESWKQLKALNGSASGKFFCGKSCQTKWRNKAFSGEKHPNWLGGEHTYKRVMHENKITPICNMCGIKDKRVLIIHHKDHNRKNNVIINLMWLCRNCHYLIHDGKTF
;
A
#
# COMPACT_ATOMS: atom_id res chain seq x y z
N MET A 1 -3.26 17.32 54.59
CA MET A 1 -2.60 16.48 53.56
C MET A 1 -2.42 17.32 52.30
N PRO A 2 -1.19 17.61 51.82
CA PRO A 2 -1.02 18.45 50.63
C PRO A 2 -1.69 17.82 49.41
N GLN A 3 -2.66 18.56 48.86
CA GLN A 3 -3.32 18.23 47.60
C GLN A 3 -2.64 19.00 46.48
N VAL A 4 -2.36 18.32 45.38
CA VAL A 4 -1.78 18.92 44.18
C VAL A 4 -2.61 18.60 42.96
N ASN A 5 -2.58 19.51 41.99
CA ASN A 5 -3.29 19.36 40.73
C ASN A 5 -2.45 18.59 39.72
N CYS A 6 -3.07 17.59 39.07
CA CYS A 6 -2.44 16.89 37.97
C CYS A 6 -2.18 17.85 36.80
N LYS A 7 -0.96 17.87 36.27
CA LYS A 7 -0.60 18.72 35.12
C LYS A 7 -1.34 18.40 33.80
N ILE A 8 -2.06 17.28 33.73
CA ILE A 8 -2.78 16.84 32.52
C ILE A 8 -4.29 17.00 32.67
N CYS A 9 -4.90 16.35 33.66
CA CYS A 9 -6.36 16.37 33.84
C CYS A 9 -6.84 17.37 34.90
N LYS A 10 -5.92 18.10 35.56
CA LYS A 10 -6.18 19.06 36.63
C LYS A 10 -6.88 18.50 37.89
N LYS A 11 -7.13 17.19 37.96
CA LYS A 11 -7.69 16.53 39.16
C LYS A 11 -6.74 16.69 40.36
N GLU A 12 -7.33 17.01 41.51
CA GLU A 12 -6.65 17.02 42.80
C GLU A 12 -6.34 15.61 43.28
N PHE A 13 -5.14 15.43 43.83
CA PHE A 13 -4.72 14.18 44.45
C PHE A 13 -3.66 14.42 45.51
N TYR A 14 -3.60 13.49 46.46
CA TYR A 14 -2.63 13.52 47.54
C TYR A 14 -1.23 13.14 47.04
N VAL A 15 -0.23 13.92 47.45
CA VAL A 15 1.18 13.60 47.28
C VAL A 15 1.88 13.69 48.63
N LYS A 16 2.74 12.73 48.95
CA LYS A 16 3.54 12.78 50.17
C LYS A 16 4.44 14.03 50.14
N PRO A 17 4.52 14.84 51.21
CA PRO A 17 5.33 16.07 51.24
C PRO A 17 6.78 15.87 50.74
N TYR A 18 7.42 14.77 51.13
CA TYR A 18 8.77 14.40 50.69
C TYR A 18 8.88 14.14 49.17
N HIS A 19 7.84 13.61 48.52
CA HIS A 19 7.84 13.49 47.06
C HIS A 19 7.71 14.85 46.39
N GLN A 20 7.00 15.79 47.02
CA GLN A 20 6.81 17.13 46.47
C GLN A 20 8.12 17.94 46.52
N THR A 21 8.91 17.82 47.58
CA THR A 21 10.23 18.47 47.67
C THR A 21 11.22 17.95 46.62
N LEU A 22 11.13 16.66 46.25
CA LEU A 22 11.89 16.06 45.15
C LEU A 22 11.34 16.40 43.76
N GLY A 23 10.23 17.15 43.68
CA GLY A 23 9.56 17.48 42.43
C GLY A 23 8.80 16.31 41.78
N TYR A 24 8.55 15.22 42.51
CA TYR A 24 7.67 14.13 42.09
C TYR A 24 6.18 14.49 42.30
N GLY A 25 5.28 13.54 41.99
CA GLY A 25 3.85 13.75 42.18
C GLY A 25 3.23 14.80 41.23
N LYS A 26 3.65 14.81 39.96
CA LYS A 26 3.12 15.74 38.93
C LYS A 26 1.79 15.28 38.31
N PHE A 27 1.47 14.00 38.44
CA PHE A 27 0.35 13.37 37.75
C PHE A 27 -0.42 12.44 38.68
N CYS A 28 -1.75 12.47 38.60
CA CYS A 28 -2.63 11.67 39.46
C CYS A 28 -2.65 10.17 39.13
N SER A 29 -2.14 9.78 37.95
CA SER A 29 -2.21 8.39 37.47
C SER A 29 -1.14 8.09 36.42
N ARG A 30 -0.86 6.79 36.23
CA ARG A 30 -0.01 6.28 35.13
C ARG A 30 -0.50 6.77 33.77
N LYS A 31 -1.82 6.86 33.55
CA LYS A 31 -2.42 7.38 32.31
C LYS A 31 -2.00 8.83 32.04
N CYS A 32 -2.13 9.72 33.02
CA CYS A 32 -1.74 11.13 32.87
C CYS A 32 -0.23 11.27 32.70
N HIS A 33 0.56 10.47 33.43
CA HIS A 33 2.01 10.43 33.24
C HIS A 33 2.37 10.04 31.80
N PHE A 34 1.83 8.94 31.26
CA PHE A 34 2.09 8.53 29.88
C PHE A 34 1.62 9.57 28.86
N GLN A 35 0.48 10.22 29.11
CA GLN A 35 0.00 11.30 28.25
C GLN A 35 0.97 12.47 28.18
N SER A 36 1.58 12.86 29.31
CA SER A 36 2.61 13.91 29.32
C SER A 36 3.89 13.55 28.55
N GLN A 37 4.17 12.25 28.42
CA GLN A 37 5.33 11.75 27.69
C GLN A 37 5.05 11.63 26.18
N ARG A 38 3.80 11.76 25.72
CA ARG A 38 3.47 11.66 24.29
C ARG A 38 4.03 12.87 23.55
N LYS A 39 5.09 12.64 22.78
CA LYS A 39 5.68 13.61 21.84
C LYS A 39 5.29 13.24 20.40
N GLY A 40 4.77 14.20 19.64
CA GLY A 40 4.33 13.97 18.27
C GLY A 40 3.56 15.15 17.69
N LYS A 41 2.96 14.93 16.52
CA LYS A 41 2.00 15.87 15.88
C LYS A 41 0.97 15.11 15.05
N TYR A 42 -0.15 15.75 14.76
CA TYR A 42 -1.09 15.28 13.75
C TYR A 42 -0.49 15.53 12.36
N VAL A 43 -0.65 14.57 11.46
CA VAL A 43 -0.22 14.66 10.07
C VAL A 43 -1.29 14.10 9.15
N LEU A 44 -1.37 14.68 7.95
CA LEU A 44 -2.28 14.25 6.91
C LEU A 44 -1.80 12.95 6.24
N CYS A 45 -2.75 12.08 5.94
CA CYS A 45 -2.50 10.87 5.17
C CYS A 45 -2.21 11.22 3.70
N ALA A 46 -1.10 10.74 3.17
CA ALA A 46 -0.69 10.98 1.78
C ALA A 46 -1.60 10.32 0.72
N ILE A 47 -2.53 9.45 1.12
CA ILE A 47 -3.44 8.74 0.20
C ILE A 47 -4.87 9.24 0.30
N CYS A 48 -5.39 9.48 1.51
CA CYS A 48 -6.79 9.85 1.71
C CYS A 48 -6.99 11.21 2.38
N GLY A 49 -5.92 11.93 2.72
CA GLY A 49 -6.00 13.22 3.40
C GLY A 49 -6.37 13.17 4.88
N LYS A 50 -6.90 12.05 5.41
CA LYS A 50 -7.31 11.95 6.81
C LYS A 50 -6.17 12.24 7.79
N GLU A 51 -6.44 13.05 8.80
CA GLU A 51 -5.50 13.33 9.88
C GLU A 51 -5.26 12.13 10.80
N SER A 52 -4.01 11.96 11.22
CA SER A 52 -3.64 10.93 12.18
C SER A 52 -2.49 11.37 13.08
N TRP A 53 -2.56 11.01 14.36
CA TRP A 53 -1.47 11.27 15.29
C TRP A 53 -0.26 10.38 14.98
N LYS A 54 0.93 10.98 14.96
CA LYS A 54 2.20 10.25 14.82
C LYS A 54 3.20 10.67 15.90
N GLN A 55 3.89 9.68 16.44
CA GLN A 55 4.99 9.89 17.38
C GLN A 55 6.19 10.54 16.66
N LEU A 56 6.97 11.34 17.39
CA LEU A 56 8.13 12.04 16.83
C LEU A 56 9.15 11.09 16.17
N LYS A 57 9.39 9.91 16.77
CA LYS A 57 10.27 8.87 16.18
C LYS A 57 9.78 8.43 14.80
N ALA A 58 8.48 8.26 14.62
CA ALA A 58 7.90 7.85 13.34
C ALA A 58 7.99 8.97 12.29
N LEU A 59 7.92 10.23 12.71
CA LEU A 59 8.08 11.39 11.84
C LEU A 59 9.53 11.51 11.35
N ASN A 60 10.49 11.40 12.27
CA ASN A 60 11.91 11.55 11.95
C ASN A 60 12.49 10.34 11.19
N GLY A 61 11.95 9.14 11.42
CA GLY A 61 12.42 7.91 10.75
C GLY A 61 11.83 7.64 9.36
N SER A 62 10.98 8.54 8.84
CA SER A 62 10.29 8.30 7.58
C SER A 62 11.13 8.72 6.38
N ALA A 63 11.88 7.78 5.81
CA ALA A 63 12.70 8.02 4.61
C ALA A 63 11.90 8.56 3.41
N SER A 64 10.64 8.12 3.24
CA SER A 64 9.79 8.59 2.14
C SER A 64 9.13 9.95 2.40
N GLY A 65 9.19 10.47 3.63
CA GLY A 65 8.41 11.64 4.06
C GLY A 65 6.89 11.50 3.97
N LYS A 66 6.35 10.33 3.62
CA LYS A 66 4.91 10.08 3.46
C LYS A 66 4.33 9.43 4.70
N PHE A 67 3.24 10.00 5.22
CA PHE A 67 2.52 9.47 6.38
C PHE A 67 1.15 8.94 5.98
N PHE A 68 0.63 7.98 6.75
CA PHE A 68 -0.62 7.30 6.43
C PHE A 68 -1.50 7.17 7.67
N CYS A 69 -2.81 7.32 7.50
CA CYS A 69 -3.78 7.14 8.59
C CYS A 69 -3.77 5.71 9.16
N GLY A 70 -3.37 4.72 8.37
CA GLY A 70 -3.28 3.32 8.77
C GLY A 70 -2.59 2.43 7.73
N LYS A 71 -2.51 1.12 8.04
CA LYS A 71 -1.84 0.13 7.18
C LYS A 71 -2.47 0.03 5.80
N SER A 72 -3.80 0.15 5.68
CA SER A 72 -4.49 0.07 4.39
C SER A 72 -4.01 1.11 3.39
N CYS A 73 -3.91 2.38 3.81
CA CYS A 73 -3.39 3.46 2.97
C CYS A 73 -1.89 3.29 2.69
N GLN A 74 -1.11 2.85 3.67
CA GLN A 74 0.30 2.55 3.46
C GLN A 74 0.51 1.44 2.42
N THR A 75 -0.27 0.37 2.48
CA THR A 75 -0.22 -0.75 1.51
C THR A 75 -0.61 -0.28 0.12
N LYS A 76 -1.68 0.52 -0.01
CA LYS A 76 -2.07 1.12 -1.31
C LYS A 76 -0.94 1.94 -1.92
N TRP A 77 -0.22 2.72 -1.10
CA TRP A 77 0.94 3.47 -1.56
C TRP A 77 2.10 2.55 -1.94
N ARG A 78 2.46 1.58 -1.09
CA ARG A 78 3.55 0.63 -1.35
C ARG A 78 3.34 -0.17 -2.63
N ASN A 79 2.14 -0.67 -2.85
CA ASN A 79 1.79 -1.46 -4.04
C ASN A 79 1.91 -0.66 -5.35
N LYS A 80 1.87 0.68 -5.28
CA LYS A 80 2.12 1.55 -6.43
C LYS A 80 3.58 1.97 -6.54
N ALA A 81 4.21 2.26 -5.41
CA ALA A 81 5.60 2.76 -5.38
C ALA A 81 6.61 1.67 -5.73
N PHE A 82 6.38 0.44 -5.28
CA PHE A 82 7.29 -0.70 -5.43
C PHE A 82 6.65 -1.77 -6.33
N SER A 83 6.31 -1.40 -7.55
CA SER A 83 5.74 -2.31 -8.55
C SER A 83 6.49 -2.22 -9.87
N GLY A 84 6.41 -3.26 -10.68
CA GLY A 84 7.16 -3.30 -11.93
C GLY A 84 8.65 -3.37 -11.65
N GLU A 85 9.44 -2.68 -12.46
CA GLU A 85 10.91 -2.58 -12.34
C GLU A 85 11.40 -2.07 -10.98
N LYS A 86 10.55 -1.35 -10.24
CA LYS A 86 10.87 -0.87 -8.88
C LYS A 86 10.74 -1.96 -7.80
N HIS A 87 10.18 -3.11 -8.14
CA HIS A 87 10.04 -4.23 -7.21
C HIS A 87 11.32 -5.09 -7.23
N PRO A 88 11.93 -5.43 -6.06
CA PRO A 88 13.19 -6.18 -6.02
C PRO A 88 13.14 -7.53 -6.74
N ASN A 89 11.98 -8.20 -6.72
CA ASN A 89 11.78 -9.49 -7.39
C ASN A 89 11.25 -9.34 -8.83
N TRP A 90 11.48 -8.20 -9.49
CA TRP A 90 11.02 -8.00 -10.86
C TRP A 90 11.89 -8.74 -11.86
N LEU A 91 11.31 -9.74 -12.52
CA LEU A 91 11.97 -10.57 -13.52
C LEU A 91 11.64 -10.10 -14.95
N GLY A 92 11.98 -8.85 -15.27
CA GLY A 92 11.84 -8.29 -16.63
C GLY A 92 10.40 -8.18 -17.17
N GLY A 93 9.40 -8.51 -16.36
CA GLY A 93 7.99 -8.35 -16.72
C GLY A 93 7.44 -9.39 -17.69
N GLU A 94 8.07 -10.55 -17.86
CA GLU A 94 7.63 -11.60 -18.81
C GLU A 94 6.16 -12.02 -18.63
N HIS A 95 5.63 -11.95 -17.41
CA HIS A 95 4.24 -12.30 -17.09
C HIS A 95 3.28 -11.09 -17.03
N THR A 96 3.69 -9.94 -17.55
CA THR A 96 2.90 -8.71 -17.44
C THR A 96 1.88 -8.51 -18.56
N TYR A 97 1.99 -9.26 -19.66
CA TYR A 97 1.08 -9.16 -20.80
C TYR A 97 -0.41 -9.19 -20.39
N LYS A 98 -0.77 -10.01 -19.40
CA LYS A 98 -2.14 -10.05 -18.88
C LYS A 98 -2.55 -8.73 -18.23
N ARG A 99 -1.68 -8.15 -17.41
CA ARG A 99 -1.90 -6.83 -16.81
C ARG A 99 -2.01 -5.76 -17.90
N VAL A 100 -1.11 -5.77 -18.89
CA VAL A 100 -1.12 -4.83 -20.02
C VAL A 100 -2.46 -4.85 -20.75
N MET A 101 -2.98 -6.03 -21.09
CA MET A 101 -4.30 -6.16 -21.76
C MET A 101 -5.44 -5.63 -20.91
N HIS A 102 -5.43 -5.89 -19.59
CA HIS A 102 -6.48 -5.43 -18.68
C HIS A 102 -6.43 -3.92 -18.41
N GLU A 103 -5.24 -3.35 -18.18
CA GLU A 103 -5.05 -1.91 -17.94
C GLU A 103 -5.46 -1.07 -19.15
N ASN A 104 -5.21 -1.57 -20.36
CA ASN A 104 -5.63 -0.93 -21.61
C ASN A 104 -7.06 -1.27 -22.04
N LYS A 105 -7.81 -2.00 -21.21
CA LYS A 105 -9.22 -2.36 -21.44
C LYS A 105 -9.45 -3.04 -22.80
N ILE A 106 -8.49 -3.84 -23.27
CA ILE A 106 -8.61 -4.55 -24.54
C ILE A 106 -9.69 -5.62 -24.41
N THR A 107 -10.72 -5.52 -25.24
CA THR A 107 -11.87 -6.43 -25.20
C THR A 107 -11.43 -7.87 -25.45
N PRO A 108 -11.77 -8.83 -24.57
CA PRO A 108 -11.40 -10.23 -24.74
C PRO A 108 -12.31 -10.88 -25.78
N ILE A 109 -11.88 -10.83 -27.04
CA ILE A 109 -12.52 -11.46 -28.19
C ILE A 109 -11.42 -12.13 -29.00
N CYS A 110 -11.64 -13.38 -29.41
CA CYS A 110 -10.70 -14.05 -30.31
C CYS A 110 -10.58 -13.25 -31.61
N ASN A 111 -9.38 -12.79 -31.92
CA ASN A 111 -9.11 -12.00 -33.12
C ASN A 111 -9.26 -12.79 -34.43
N MET A 112 -9.33 -14.13 -34.38
CA MET A 112 -9.49 -15.00 -35.55
C MET A 112 -10.94 -15.41 -35.78
N CYS A 113 -11.63 -15.94 -34.75
CA CYS A 113 -12.97 -16.51 -34.89
C CYS A 113 -14.07 -15.72 -34.17
N GLY A 114 -13.74 -14.64 -33.47
CA GLY A 114 -14.73 -13.79 -32.82
C GLY A 114 -15.36 -14.33 -31.53
N ILE A 115 -14.97 -15.52 -31.05
CA ILE A 115 -15.44 -16.05 -29.76
C ILE A 115 -15.18 -15.06 -28.63
N LYS A 116 -16.21 -14.80 -27.82
CA LYS A 116 -16.17 -13.85 -26.69
C LYS A 116 -16.12 -14.52 -25.31
N ASP A 117 -16.16 -15.86 -25.26
CA ASP A 117 -16.13 -16.59 -24.00
C ASP A 117 -14.74 -16.49 -23.36
N LYS A 118 -14.65 -15.69 -22.29
CA LYS A 118 -13.41 -15.43 -21.56
C LYS A 118 -12.75 -16.68 -20.98
N ARG A 119 -13.50 -17.78 -20.76
CA ARG A 119 -12.97 -19.03 -20.21
C ARG A 119 -12.04 -19.76 -21.17
N VAL A 120 -12.23 -19.55 -22.48
CA VAL A 120 -11.46 -20.20 -23.54
C VAL A 120 -10.45 -19.27 -24.21
N LEU A 121 -10.42 -17.99 -23.82
CA LEU A 121 -9.52 -16.99 -24.37
C LEU A 121 -8.19 -16.94 -23.63
N ILE A 122 -7.12 -16.85 -24.40
CA ILE A 122 -5.73 -16.70 -23.94
C ILE A 122 -5.05 -15.59 -24.73
N ILE A 123 -3.99 -15.02 -24.15
CA ILE A 123 -3.20 -13.95 -24.78
C ILE A 123 -2.07 -14.58 -25.57
N HIS A 124 -1.88 -14.10 -26.79
CA HIS A 124 -0.85 -14.53 -27.72
C HIS A 124 0.09 -13.36 -28.06
N HIS A 125 1.38 -13.65 -28.14
CA HIS A 125 2.41 -12.76 -28.68
C HIS A 125 2.58 -13.03 -30.17
N LYS A 126 2.25 -12.05 -31.03
CA LYS A 126 2.29 -12.19 -32.50
C LYS A 126 3.69 -12.55 -33.01
N ASP A 127 4.71 -11.96 -32.42
CA ASP A 127 6.12 -12.22 -32.74
C ASP A 127 6.69 -13.49 -32.06
N HIS A 128 5.87 -14.23 -31.31
CA HIS A 128 6.26 -15.41 -30.54
C HIS A 128 7.32 -15.16 -29.45
N ASN A 129 7.68 -13.89 -29.21
CA ASN A 129 8.63 -13.48 -28.18
C ASN A 129 7.90 -13.07 -26.90
N ARG A 130 7.94 -13.94 -25.89
CA ARG A 130 7.27 -13.74 -24.58
C ARG A 130 7.78 -12.53 -23.79
N LYS A 131 8.94 -11.98 -24.16
CA LYS A 131 9.50 -10.76 -23.54
C LYS A 131 8.90 -9.48 -24.14
N ASN A 132 8.34 -9.53 -25.35
CA ASN A 132 7.81 -8.36 -26.03
C ASN A 132 6.35 -8.09 -25.66
N ASN A 133 6.14 -7.44 -24.52
CA ASN A 133 4.80 -7.18 -23.96
C ASN A 133 4.15 -5.88 -24.45
N VAL A 134 4.58 -5.32 -25.58
CA VAL A 134 3.91 -4.15 -26.18
C VAL A 134 2.51 -4.52 -26.64
N ILE A 135 1.53 -3.64 -26.42
CA ILE A 135 0.10 -3.92 -26.68
C ILE A 135 -0.13 -4.38 -28.12
N ILE A 136 0.53 -3.75 -29.09
CA ILE A 136 0.38 -4.07 -30.51
C ILE A 136 0.84 -5.50 -30.85
N ASN A 137 1.76 -6.07 -30.05
CA ASN A 137 2.25 -7.43 -30.19
C ASN A 137 1.36 -8.47 -29.47
N LEU A 138 0.41 -8.02 -28.64
CA LEU A 138 -0.49 -8.91 -27.91
C LEU A 138 -1.84 -9.01 -28.63
N MET A 139 -2.47 -10.18 -28.58
CA MET A 139 -3.83 -10.38 -29.07
C MET A 139 -4.55 -11.48 -28.29
N TRP A 140 -5.89 -11.45 -28.32
CA TRP A 140 -6.70 -12.50 -27.72
C TRP A 140 -6.98 -13.59 -28.76
N LEU A 141 -6.79 -14.84 -28.37
CA LEU A 141 -7.15 -16.01 -29.18
C LEU A 141 -7.89 -17.03 -28.33
N CYS A 142 -8.83 -17.76 -28.92
CA CYS A 142 -9.35 -18.95 -28.27
C CYS A 142 -8.30 -20.07 -28.31
N ARG A 143 -8.40 -21.06 -27.43
CA ARG A 143 -7.46 -22.20 -27.37
C ARG A 143 -7.24 -22.88 -28.73
N ASN A 144 -8.30 -23.02 -29.53
CA ASN A 144 -8.21 -23.63 -30.86
C ASN A 144 -7.41 -22.75 -31.82
N CYS A 145 -7.77 -21.46 -31.97
CA CYS A 145 -7.04 -20.55 -32.85
C CYS A 145 -5.58 -20.33 -32.41
N HIS A 146 -5.33 -20.29 -31.11
CA HIS A 146 -3.97 -20.22 -30.58
C HIS A 146 -3.16 -21.47 -30.96
N TYR A 147 -3.74 -22.66 -30.80
CA TYR A 147 -3.10 -23.91 -31.21
C TYR A 147 -2.78 -23.91 -32.72
N LEU A 148 -3.73 -23.53 -33.56
CA LEU A 148 -3.54 -23.47 -35.03
C LEU A 148 -2.38 -22.55 -35.44
N ILE A 149 -2.18 -21.43 -34.74
CA ILE A 149 -1.07 -20.49 -35.03
C ILE A 149 0.30 -21.08 -34.65
N HIS A 150 0.42 -21.85 -33.56
CA HIS A 150 1.69 -22.46 -33.19
C HIS A 150 2.02 -23.71 -34.00
N ASP A 151 1.01 -24.50 -34.37
CA ASP A 151 1.20 -25.82 -34.99
C ASP A 151 1.22 -25.77 -36.53
N GLY A 152 1.21 -24.58 -37.12
CA GLY A 152 1.41 -24.35 -38.56
C GLY A 152 0.32 -24.92 -39.48
N LYS A 153 -0.79 -25.41 -38.95
CA LYS A 153 -1.92 -25.92 -39.74
C LYS A 153 -2.92 -24.80 -39.97
N THR A 154 -2.64 -23.95 -40.94
CA THR A 154 -3.68 -23.13 -41.59
C THR A 154 -4.57 -24.05 -42.43
N PHE A 155 -5.89 -23.90 -42.29
CA PHE A 155 -6.82 -24.38 -43.31
C PHE A 155 -6.73 -23.48 -44.55
#